data_AF-B1YA78-F1
#
_entry.id   AF-B1YA78-F1
#
_cell.length_a   1.000
_cell.length_b   1.000
_cell.length_c   1.000
_cell.angle_alpha   90.00
_cell.angle_beta   90.00
_cell.angle_gamma   90.00
#
_symmetry.space_group_name_H-M   'P 1'
#
loop_
_entity.id
_entity.type
_entity.pdbx_description
1 polymer ?
#
loop_
_entity_poly.entity_id
_entity_poly.type
_entity_poly.pdbx_seq_one_letter_code
_entity_poly.pdbx_strand_id
1 'polypeptide(L)'
;MEELRFSLRKSDFDKFAERLGVRPEELLNELKAEVVKVGPGFRYVIDMEDFFYFVVSRLYGQRKAERPGAAPPEKFEEVLNKAIDRFAGASGYAKLVDVRNAVVQELGIGEEEFGRRLAELIQAKRGQYVLLEGGDLKVQIGAKKYGFIKRIERRSVAEVVYY
;
A
#
# COMPACT_ATOMS: atom_id res chain seq x y z
N MET A 1 19.39 7.23 26.39
CA MET A 1 17.98 6.78 26.45
C MET A 1 18.02 5.41 27.10
N GLU A 2 17.19 5.15 28.11
CA GLU A 2 17.09 3.81 28.69
C GLU A 2 16.52 2.85 27.63
N GLU A 3 17.25 1.78 27.33
CA GLU A 3 16.74 0.67 26.51
C GLU A 3 15.58 0.02 27.28
N LEU A 4 14.36 0.26 26.83
CA LEU A 4 13.17 -0.36 27.39
C LEU A 4 13.16 -1.82 26.94
N ARG A 5 13.59 -2.71 27.82
CA ARG A 5 13.57 -4.16 27.59
C ARG A 5 12.43 -4.79 28.40
N PHE A 6 11.76 -5.78 27.81
CA PHE A 6 10.76 -6.58 28.54
C PHE A 6 11.13 -8.06 28.47
N SER A 7 10.75 -8.80 29.52
CA SER A 7 11.06 -10.22 29.64
C SER A 7 9.79 -11.07 29.55
N LEU A 8 9.81 -12.11 28.73
CA LEU A 8 8.74 -13.09 28.60
C LEU A 8 9.22 -14.50 28.98
N ARG A 9 8.31 -15.34 29.45
CA ARG A 9 8.60 -16.77 29.62
C ARG A 9 8.61 -17.44 28.26
N LYS A 10 9.47 -18.46 28.10
CA LYS A 10 9.52 -19.27 26.88
C LYS A 10 8.14 -19.78 26.44
N SER A 11 7.37 -20.34 27.38
CA SER A 11 6.03 -20.88 27.08
C SER A 11 5.04 -19.84 26.54
N ASP A 12 5.16 -18.59 26.97
CA ASP A 12 4.25 -17.52 26.53
C ASP A 12 4.68 -16.97 25.17
N PHE A 13 5.99 -16.92 24.93
CA PHE A 13 6.57 -16.56 23.65
C PHE A 13 6.25 -17.60 22.56
N ASP A 14 6.37 -18.88 22.86
CA ASP A 14 6.06 -19.96 21.91
C ASP A 14 4.59 -19.91 21.48
N LYS A 15 3.66 -19.71 22.44
CA LYS A 15 2.22 -19.52 22.15
C LYS A 15 1.96 -18.28 21.31
N PHE A 16 2.73 -17.21 21.52
CA PHE A 16 2.62 -15.99 20.72
C PHE A 16 3.09 -16.21 19.28
N ALA A 17 4.22 -16.89 19.08
CA ALA A 17 4.72 -17.28 17.76
C ALA A 17 3.72 -18.18 17.01
N GLU A 18 3.14 -19.17 17.70
CA GLU A 18 2.10 -20.04 17.14
C GLU A 18 0.87 -19.25 16.68
N ARG A 19 0.38 -18.30 17.48
CA ARG A 19 -0.74 -17.41 17.10
C ARG A 19 -0.44 -16.52 15.89
N LEU A 20 0.83 -16.18 15.69
CA LEU A 20 1.31 -15.40 14.54
C LEU A 20 1.59 -16.28 13.31
N GLY A 21 1.48 -17.61 13.44
CA GLY A 21 1.76 -18.57 12.38
C GLY A 21 3.24 -18.63 11.97
N VAL A 22 4.16 -18.32 12.89
CA VAL A 22 5.61 -18.32 12.67
C VAL A 22 6.29 -19.27 13.66
N ARG A 23 7.46 -19.80 13.30
CA ARG A 23 8.20 -20.67 14.22
C ARG A 23 8.83 -19.83 15.35
N PRO A 24 8.81 -20.30 16.61
CA PRO A 24 9.39 -19.56 17.72
C PRO A 24 10.86 -19.16 17.49
N GLU A 25 11.66 -20.03 16.88
CA GLU A 25 13.07 -19.78 16.58
C GLU A 25 13.26 -18.66 15.54
N GLU A 26 12.35 -18.56 14.57
CA GLU A 26 12.36 -17.48 13.58
C GLU A 26 12.04 -16.15 14.26
N LEU A 27 10.99 -16.14 15.09
CA LEU A 27 10.57 -14.93 15.80
C LEU A 27 11.63 -14.44 16.79
N LEU A 28 12.35 -15.34 17.46
CA LEU A 28 13.46 -15.00 18.36
C LEU A 28 14.60 -14.28 17.61
N ASN A 29 14.97 -14.80 16.44
CA ASN A 29 16.03 -14.21 15.62
C ASN A 29 15.63 -12.84 15.07
N GLU A 30 14.39 -12.69 14.60
CA GLU A 30 13.87 -11.41 14.09
C GLU A 30 13.81 -10.33 15.18
N LEU A 31 13.40 -10.71 16.39
CA LEU A 31 13.34 -9.81 17.55
C LEU A 31 14.70 -9.61 18.24
N LYS A 32 15.77 -10.24 17.74
CA LYS A 32 17.10 -10.28 18.38
C LYS A 32 17.04 -10.59 19.88
N ALA A 33 16.14 -11.47 20.25
CA ALA A 33 15.82 -11.73 21.65
C ALA A 33 17.00 -12.39 22.36
N GLU A 34 17.37 -11.87 23.52
CA GLU A 34 18.40 -12.48 24.37
C GLU A 34 17.78 -13.61 25.21
N VAL A 35 18.43 -14.77 25.22
CA VAL A 35 18.00 -15.91 26.03
C VAL A 35 18.69 -15.88 27.39
N VAL A 36 17.92 -15.67 28.44
CA VAL A 36 18.43 -15.62 29.81
C VAL A 36 17.93 -16.83 30.59
N LYS A 37 18.86 -17.61 31.16
CA LYS A 37 18.53 -18.71 32.07
C LYS A 37 18.18 -18.15 33.44
N VAL A 38 16.98 -18.43 33.92
CA VAL A 38 16.50 -18.01 35.24
C VAL A 38 16.03 -19.24 36.00
N GLY A 39 16.88 -19.74 36.92
CA GLY A 39 16.63 -20.97 37.66
C GLY A 39 16.51 -22.20 36.75
N PRO A 40 15.48 -23.06 36.89
CA PRO A 40 15.26 -24.22 36.02
C PRO A 40 14.67 -23.85 34.64
N GLY A 41 14.36 -22.58 34.37
CA GLY A 41 13.67 -22.14 33.15
C GLY A 41 14.45 -21.12 32.33
N PHE A 42 13.88 -20.78 31.17
CA PHE A 42 14.41 -19.76 30.25
C PHE A 42 13.43 -18.59 30.10
N ARG A 43 13.99 -17.40 29.98
CA ARG A 43 13.28 -16.18 29.64
C ARG A 43 13.89 -15.56 28.38
N TYR A 44 13.05 -14.91 27.61
CA TYR A 44 13.45 -14.12 26.47
C TYR A 44 13.35 -12.65 26.83
N VAL A 45 14.46 -11.93 26.68
CA VAL A 45 14.54 -10.49 26.88
C VAL A 45 14.54 -9.86 25.50
N ILE A 46 13.58 -8.97 25.27
CA ILE A 46 13.33 -8.36 23.98
C ILE A 46 13.43 -6.85 24.16
N ASP A 47 14.15 -6.20 23.25
CA ASP A 47 14.18 -4.75 23.15
C ASP A 47 12.87 -4.22 22.56
N MET A 48 12.30 -3.18 23.17
CA MET A 48 11.03 -2.62 22.74
C MET A 48 11.10 -2.00 21.34
N GLU A 49 12.27 -1.48 20.94
CA GLU A 49 12.52 -0.91 19.62
C GLU A 49 12.51 -2.00 18.55
N ASP A 50 13.27 -3.10 18.75
CA ASP A 50 13.26 -4.26 17.85
C ASP A 50 11.86 -4.88 17.74
N PHE A 51 11.12 -4.97 18.85
CA PHE A 51 9.72 -5.42 18.83
C PHE A 51 8.81 -4.48 18.04
N PHE A 52 8.96 -3.16 18.21
CA PHE A 52 8.17 -2.18 17.47
C PHE A 52 8.47 -2.27 15.96
N TYR A 53 9.73 -2.37 15.57
CA TYR A 53 10.10 -2.59 14.17
C TYR A 53 9.56 -3.90 13.62
N PHE A 54 9.56 -4.98 14.39
CA PHE A 54 8.92 -6.24 13.98
C PHE A 54 7.42 -6.07 13.76
N VAL A 55 6.69 -5.44 14.69
CA VAL A 55 5.24 -5.22 14.56
C VAL A 55 4.93 -4.34 13.35
N VAL A 56 5.68 -3.24 13.17
CA VAL A 56 5.54 -2.34 12.02
C VAL A 56 5.84 -3.11 10.73
N SER A 57 6.98 -3.78 10.63
CA SER A 57 7.35 -4.55 9.43
C SER A 57 6.38 -5.69 9.14
N ARG A 58 5.73 -6.30 10.13
CA ARG A 58 4.69 -7.31 9.93
C ARG A 58 3.38 -6.69 9.44
N LEU A 59 2.97 -5.53 9.96
CA LEU A 59 1.79 -4.80 9.47
C LEU A 59 1.99 -4.30 8.03
N TYR A 60 3.18 -3.80 7.71
CA TYR A 60 3.54 -3.39 6.35
C TYR A 60 3.86 -4.58 5.44
N GLY A 61 4.39 -5.68 5.99
CA GLY A 61 4.73 -6.92 5.29
C GLY A 61 3.51 -7.77 4.96
N GLN A 62 2.48 -7.78 5.81
CA GLN A 62 1.18 -8.36 5.47
C GLN A 62 0.47 -7.56 4.36
N ARG A 63 0.69 -6.24 4.28
CA ARG A 63 0.29 -5.43 3.09
C ARG A 63 1.12 -5.72 1.84
N LYS A 64 2.26 -6.40 2.02
CA LYS A 64 3.25 -6.77 1.00
C LYS A 64 3.33 -8.29 0.78
N ALA A 65 2.31 -9.04 1.20
CA ALA A 65 2.12 -10.42 0.76
C ALA A 65 1.75 -10.36 -0.73
N GLU A 66 2.80 -10.47 -1.54
CA GLU A 66 2.82 -10.55 -2.99
C GLU A 66 1.74 -11.54 -3.48
N ARG A 67 0.72 -11.00 -4.14
CA ARG A 67 0.00 -11.78 -5.14
C ARG A 67 0.95 -11.89 -6.36
N PRO A 68 1.27 -13.11 -6.82
CA PRO A 68 2.10 -13.29 -7.99
C PRO A 68 1.35 -12.69 -9.19
N GLY A 69 1.97 -11.72 -9.87
CA GLY A 69 1.39 -11.04 -11.04
C GLY A 69 1.07 -9.55 -10.87
N ALA A 70 1.56 -8.88 -9.82
CA ALA A 70 1.45 -7.43 -9.68
C ALA A 70 2.07 -6.74 -10.92
N ALA A 71 1.22 -6.29 -11.84
CA ALA A 71 1.63 -5.61 -13.07
C ALA A 71 2.63 -4.48 -12.76
N PRO A 72 3.66 -4.25 -13.60
CA PRO A 72 4.58 -3.13 -13.41
C PRO A 72 3.82 -1.80 -13.28
N PRO A 73 4.34 -0.82 -12.52
CA PRO A 73 3.72 0.51 -12.38
C PRO A 73 3.36 1.17 -13.72
N GLU A 74 4.20 0.98 -14.74
CA GLU A 74 4.03 1.50 -16.09
C GLU A 74 2.80 0.89 -16.78
N LYS A 75 2.58 -0.42 -16.57
CA LYS A 75 1.42 -1.13 -17.12
C LYS A 75 0.12 -0.67 -16.44
N PHE A 76 0.18 -0.31 -15.16
CA PHE A 76 -0.97 0.30 -14.48
C PHE A 76 -1.32 1.67 -15.08
N GLU A 77 -0.33 2.54 -15.29
CA GLU A 77 -0.52 3.85 -15.91
C GLU A 77 -1.10 3.73 -17.33
N GLU A 78 -0.57 2.80 -18.14
CA GLU A 78 -1.05 2.54 -19.50
C GLU A 78 -2.53 2.11 -19.52
N VAL A 79 -2.89 1.09 -18.72
CA VAL A 79 -4.26 0.57 -18.67
C VAL A 79 -5.22 1.61 -18.07
N LEU A 80 -4.77 2.38 -17.07
CA LEU A 80 -5.55 3.48 -16.51
C LEU A 80 -5.84 4.54 -17.59
N ASN A 81 -4.82 4.98 -18.32
CA ASN A 81 -4.96 5.99 -19.36
C ASN A 81 -5.92 5.52 -20.46
N LYS A 82 -5.76 4.28 -20.92
CA LYS A 82 -6.66 3.64 -21.88
C LYS A 82 -8.11 3.60 -21.37
N ALA A 83 -8.33 3.27 -20.10
CA ALA A 83 -9.66 3.23 -19.50
C ALA A 83 -10.27 4.65 -19.38
N ILE A 84 -9.48 5.65 -18.98
CA ILE A 84 -9.93 7.05 -18.94
C ILE A 84 -10.36 7.49 -20.34
N ASP A 85 -9.52 7.28 -21.36
CA ASP A 85 -9.80 7.70 -22.73
C ASP A 85 -11.03 7.00 -23.30
N ARG A 86 -11.26 5.73 -22.94
CA ARG A 86 -12.44 4.95 -23.32
C ARG A 86 -13.75 5.48 -22.71
N PHE A 87 -13.72 5.91 -21.45
CA PHE A 87 -14.92 6.30 -20.70
C PHE A 87 -15.09 7.82 -20.57
N ALA A 88 -14.17 8.61 -21.09
CA ALA A 88 -14.25 10.06 -21.06
C ALA A 88 -15.44 10.55 -21.89
N GLY A 89 -16.31 11.35 -21.27
CA GLY A 89 -17.37 12.07 -21.98
C GLY A 89 -16.83 13.33 -22.67
N ALA A 90 -17.73 14.14 -23.23
CA ALA A 90 -17.37 15.38 -23.95
C ALA A 90 -16.55 16.38 -23.10
N SER A 91 -16.69 16.36 -21.77
CA SER A 91 -15.92 17.21 -20.85
C SER A 91 -14.49 16.69 -20.56
N GLY A 92 -14.16 15.50 -21.06
CA GLY A 92 -12.92 14.78 -20.77
C GLY A 92 -12.88 14.10 -19.40
N TYR A 93 -13.97 14.17 -18.62
CA TYR A 93 -14.10 13.42 -17.37
C TYR A 93 -14.71 12.04 -17.62
N ALA A 94 -14.13 11.03 -16.98
CA ALA A 94 -14.63 9.67 -16.92
C ALA A 94 -15.14 9.37 -15.50
N LYS A 95 -16.20 8.56 -15.39
CA LYS A 95 -16.67 8.04 -14.10
C LYS A 95 -15.60 7.12 -13.52
N LEU A 96 -15.14 7.40 -12.31
CA LEU A 96 -14.02 6.68 -11.69
C LEU A 96 -14.37 5.23 -11.38
N VAL A 97 -15.64 4.92 -11.12
CA VAL A 97 -16.10 3.53 -10.92
C VAL A 97 -15.94 2.69 -12.19
N ASP A 98 -16.30 3.24 -13.35
CA ASP A 98 -16.20 2.52 -14.63
C ASP A 98 -14.73 2.31 -15.00
N VAL A 99 -13.90 3.35 -14.80
CA VAL A 99 -12.44 3.27 -14.95
C VAL A 99 -11.84 2.22 -14.03
N ARG A 100 -12.16 2.24 -12.73
CA ARG A 100 -11.69 1.25 -11.74
C ARG A 100 -12.06 -0.16 -12.19
N ASN A 101 -13.32 -0.40 -12.55
CA ASN A 101 -13.79 -1.73 -12.93
C ASN A 101 -13.02 -2.28 -14.14
N ALA A 102 -12.80 -1.45 -15.15
CA ALA A 102 -12.01 -1.85 -16.31
C ALA A 102 -10.54 -2.14 -15.96
N VAL A 103 -9.90 -1.30 -15.15
CA VAL A 103 -8.50 -1.49 -14.73
C VAL A 103 -8.34 -2.74 -13.86
N VAL A 104 -9.26 -2.95 -12.90
CA VAL A 104 -9.31 -4.13 -12.03
C VAL A 104 -9.46 -5.40 -12.86
N GLN A 105 -10.37 -5.39 -13.85
CA GLN A 105 -10.59 -6.54 -14.72
C GLN A 105 -9.39 -6.82 -15.63
N GLU A 106 -8.80 -5.80 -16.23
CA GLU A 106 -7.69 -5.95 -17.19
C GLU A 106 -6.37 -6.34 -16.51
N LEU A 107 -6.14 -5.88 -15.26
CA LEU A 107 -4.92 -6.18 -14.51
C LEU A 107 -5.08 -7.31 -13.49
N GLY A 108 -6.30 -7.81 -13.26
CA GLY A 108 -6.58 -8.84 -12.25
C GLY A 108 -6.27 -8.40 -10.82
N ILE A 109 -6.35 -7.10 -10.53
CA ILE A 109 -6.05 -6.52 -9.20
C ILE A 109 -7.31 -6.31 -8.37
N GLY A 110 -7.19 -6.19 -7.05
CA GLY A 110 -8.32 -5.83 -6.18
C GLY A 110 -8.67 -4.33 -6.22
N GLU A 111 -9.85 -3.96 -5.73
CA GLU A 111 -10.26 -2.55 -5.63
C GLU A 111 -9.36 -1.74 -4.68
N GLU A 112 -8.95 -2.32 -3.56
CA GLU A 112 -8.02 -1.68 -2.61
C GLU A 112 -6.66 -1.41 -3.26
N GLU A 113 -6.17 -2.37 -4.06
CA GLU A 113 -4.91 -2.25 -4.79
C GLU A 113 -4.98 -1.15 -5.86
N PHE A 114 -6.11 -1.05 -6.56
CA PHE A 114 -6.37 0.06 -7.47
C PHE A 114 -6.29 1.41 -6.73
N GLY A 115 -6.96 1.52 -5.58
CA GLY A 115 -6.96 2.75 -4.79
C GLY A 115 -5.57 3.17 -4.33
N ARG A 116 -4.75 2.21 -3.90
CA ARG A 116 -3.35 2.43 -3.52
C ARG A 116 -2.51 2.88 -4.71
N ARG A 117 -2.53 2.14 -5.81
CA ARG A 117 -1.73 2.43 -7.02
C ARG A 117 -2.11 3.77 -7.65
N LEU A 118 -3.40 4.09 -7.68
CA LEU A 118 -3.86 5.39 -8.18
C LEU A 118 -3.39 6.54 -7.29
N ALA A 119 -3.41 6.37 -5.96
CA ALA A 119 -2.88 7.38 -5.05
C ALA A 119 -1.37 7.62 -5.26
N GLU A 120 -0.59 6.54 -5.40
CA GLU A 120 0.84 6.59 -5.70
C GLU A 120 1.11 7.28 -7.05
N LEU A 121 0.38 6.91 -8.10
CA LEU A 121 0.53 7.51 -9.43
C LEU A 121 0.24 9.01 -9.42
N ILE A 122 -0.83 9.44 -8.76
CA ILE A 122 -1.20 10.87 -8.67
C ILE A 122 -0.14 11.66 -7.89
N GLN A 123 0.45 11.07 -6.85
CA GLN A 123 1.55 11.69 -6.12
C GLN A 123 2.82 11.81 -6.97
N ALA A 124 3.13 10.80 -7.78
CA ALA A 124 4.28 10.80 -8.68
C ALA A 124 4.10 11.73 -9.90
N LYS A 125 2.88 11.82 -10.44
CA LYS A 125 2.54 12.55 -11.68
C LYS A 125 1.64 13.76 -11.39
N ARG A 126 2.01 14.57 -10.40
CA ARG A 126 1.21 15.73 -9.96
C ARG A 126 0.80 16.61 -11.15
N GLY A 127 -0.49 16.88 -11.25
CA GLY A 127 -1.07 17.75 -12.28
C GLY A 127 -1.36 17.07 -13.63
N GLN A 128 -1.03 15.79 -13.81
CA GLN A 128 -1.44 15.03 -15.02
C GLN A 128 -2.83 14.39 -14.87
N TYR A 129 -3.32 14.27 -13.64
CA TYR A 129 -4.64 13.71 -13.34
C TYR A 129 -5.41 14.65 -12.44
N VAL A 130 -6.70 14.81 -12.73
CA VAL A 130 -7.64 15.57 -11.90
C VAL A 130 -8.71 14.60 -11.39
N LEU A 131 -8.90 14.59 -10.08
CA LEU A 131 -9.98 13.85 -9.42
C LEU A 131 -11.05 14.83 -8.93
N LEU A 132 -12.33 14.44 -9.07
CA LEU A 132 -13.46 15.20 -8.54
C LEU A 132 -14.29 14.35 -7.58
N GLU A 133 -14.71 14.95 -6.47
CA GLU A 133 -15.51 14.30 -5.42
C GLU A 133 -17.01 14.16 -5.77
N GLY A 134 -17.44 14.68 -6.93
CA GLY A 134 -18.84 14.66 -7.37
C GLY A 134 -19.31 13.30 -7.90
N GLY A 135 -20.62 13.16 -8.11
CA GLY A 135 -21.26 11.95 -8.64
C GLY A 135 -21.85 11.03 -7.57
N ASP A 136 -22.79 10.17 -7.97
CA ASP A 136 -23.55 9.29 -7.06
C ASP A 136 -22.71 8.12 -6.54
N LEU A 137 -21.79 7.61 -7.38
CA LEU A 137 -20.90 6.52 -7.03
C LEU A 137 -19.46 7.03 -6.87
N LYS A 138 -18.81 6.65 -5.76
CA LYS A 138 -17.46 7.10 -5.43
C LYS A 138 -16.53 5.94 -5.14
N VAL A 139 -15.26 6.10 -5.51
CA VAL A 139 -14.15 5.20 -5.22
C VAL A 139 -13.26 5.85 -4.15
N GLN A 140 -12.87 5.06 -3.15
CA GLN A 140 -11.95 5.52 -2.11
C GLN A 140 -10.51 5.48 -2.61
N ILE A 141 -9.86 6.64 -2.66
CA ILE A 141 -8.47 6.82 -3.02
C ILE A 141 -7.75 7.47 -1.83
N GLY A 142 -6.92 6.69 -1.14
CA GLY A 142 -6.33 7.09 0.14
C GLY A 142 -7.41 7.44 1.18
N ALA A 143 -7.36 8.66 1.70
CA ALA A 143 -8.29 9.14 2.73
C ALA A 143 -9.58 9.79 2.16
N LYS A 144 -9.69 9.96 0.84
CA LYS A 144 -10.80 10.68 0.20
C LYS A 144 -11.57 9.79 -0.78
N LYS A 145 -12.78 10.22 -1.13
CA LYS A 145 -13.66 9.52 -2.09
C LYS A 145 -13.92 10.40 -3.31
N TYR A 146 -13.71 9.84 -4.48
CA TYR A 146 -13.83 10.55 -5.76
C TYR A 146 -14.78 9.81 -6.70
N GLY A 147 -15.56 10.54 -7.49
CA GLY A 147 -16.47 9.95 -8.48
C GLY A 147 -16.02 10.13 -9.92
N PHE A 148 -15.10 11.05 -10.21
CA PHE A 148 -14.59 11.27 -11.57
C PHE A 148 -13.08 11.44 -11.61
N ILE A 149 -12.51 11.09 -12.77
CA ILE A 149 -11.10 11.27 -13.12
C ILE A 149 -10.97 11.85 -14.53
N LYS A 150 -9.97 12.69 -14.74
CA LYS A 150 -9.59 13.24 -16.05
C LYS A 150 -8.07 13.25 -16.19
N ARG A 151 -7.59 12.90 -17.38
CA ARG A 151 -6.19 13.09 -17.78
C ARG A 151 -6.00 14.49 -18.36
N ILE A 152 -4.90 15.14 -17.99
CA ILE A 152 -4.49 16.45 -18.51
C ILE A 152 -3.33 16.24 -19.46
N GLU A 153 -3.56 16.46 -20.74
CA GLU A 153 -2.48 16.55 -21.71
C GLU A 153 -1.83 17.93 -21.59
N ARG A 154 -0.55 17.98 -21.17
CA ARG A 154 0.22 19.22 -21.27
C ARG A 154 0.42 19.53 -22.75
N ARG A 155 -0.39 20.42 -23.31
CA ARG A 155 0.01 21.15 -24.52
C ARG A 155 1.13 22.10 -24.10
N SER A 156 2.34 21.88 -24.62
CA SER A 156 3.39 22.89 -24.64
C SER A 156 2.80 24.15 -25.27
N VAL A 157 2.69 25.22 -24.48
CA VAL A 157 2.22 26.52 -24.96
C VAL A 157 3.17 26.95 -26.06
N ALA A 158 2.65 27.12 -27.28
CA ALA A 158 3.44 27.66 -28.39
C ALA A 158 3.97 29.04 -27.97
N GLU A 159 5.28 29.23 -28.05
CA GLU A 159 5.89 30.55 -27.87
C GLU A 159 5.31 31.50 -28.92
N VAL A 160 4.66 32.57 -28.45
CA VAL A 160 4.22 33.67 -29.30
C VAL A 160 5.48 34.48 -29.64
N VAL A 161 6.05 34.22 -30.82
CA VAL A 161 7.08 35.08 -31.41
C VAL A 161 6.40 36.35 -31.90
N TYR A 162 6.66 37.48 -31.24
CA TYR A 162 6.37 38.79 -31.80
C TYR A 162 7.45 39.12 -32.84
N TYR A 163 7.04 39.31 -34.09
CA TYR A 163 7.86 39.92 -35.15
C TYR A 163 7.77 41.44 -35.08
#